data_AF-A0AAV4R399-F1
#
_entry.id   AF-A0AAV4R399-F1
#
_cell.length_a   1.000
_cell.length_b   1.000
_cell.length_c   1.000
_cell.angle_alpha   90.00
_cell.angle_beta   90.00
_cell.angle_gamma   90.00
#
_symmetry.space_group_name_H-M   'P 1'
#
loop_
_entity.id
_entity.type
_entity.pdbx_description
1 polymer ?
#
loop_
_entity_poly.entity_id
_entity_poly.type
_entity_poly.pdbx_seq_one_letter_code
_entity_poly.pdbx_strand_id
1 'polypeptide(L)'
;MDTTTDRLKSLVRKWQTLIEASVDVKTTDGFLLRIFCIGFTKKAAHQVKKTCYAQHSQIKLIRKKMVEIMQREISSSDITQVINKLKVDSMGRDIEKVCQSIYPMKDVMIRKVKVLKSPKFDIGRLMELHGEGKGAASAAPKQIGEEGVKIDRPEGYEPPVLEAV
;
A
#
# COMPACT_ATOMS: atom_id res chain seq x y z
N MET A 1 -0.78 6.05 -1.36
CA MET A 1 -1.68 5.65 -0.25
C MET A 1 -1.20 6.31 1.02
N ASP A 2 -2.10 6.88 1.82
CA ASP A 2 -1.79 7.51 3.12
C ASP A 2 -2.94 7.26 4.10
N THR A 3 -2.64 7.24 5.39
CA THR A 3 -3.64 7.10 6.45
C THR A 3 -4.30 8.47 6.70
N THR A 4 -5.59 8.49 6.97
CA THR A 4 -6.31 9.72 7.27
C THR A 4 -5.77 10.38 8.55
N THR A 5 -5.80 11.71 8.58
CA THR A 5 -5.15 12.47 9.68
C THR A 5 -5.86 12.30 11.02
N ASP A 6 -7.18 12.15 11.00
CA ASP A 6 -8.02 11.83 12.15
C ASP A 6 -7.64 10.46 12.75
N ARG A 7 -7.48 9.42 11.92
CA ARG A 7 -7.09 8.08 12.37
C ARG A 7 -5.71 8.11 13.00
N LEU A 8 -4.73 8.74 12.37
CA LEU A 8 -3.38 8.85 12.90
C LEU A 8 -3.37 9.58 14.25
N LYS A 9 -4.06 10.73 14.36
CA LYS A 9 -4.17 11.49 15.62
C LYS A 9 -4.88 10.69 16.72
N SER A 10 -5.85 9.83 16.37
CA SER A 10 -6.57 8.99 17.35
C SER A 10 -5.69 7.90 17.99
N LEU A 11 -4.66 7.45 17.27
CA LEU A 11 -3.75 6.38 17.66
C LEU A 11 -2.63 6.86 18.58
N VAL A 12 -2.13 8.08 18.33
CA VAL A 12 -1.04 8.66 19.11
C VAL A 12 -1.56 9.08 20.49
N ARG A 13 -1.25 8.27 21.50
CA ARG A 13 -1.62 8.49 22.91
C ARG A 13 -0.39 8.51 23.80
N LYS A 14 -0.52 9.11 24.98
CA LYS A 14 0.53 9.08 26.02
C LYS A 14 0.68 7.68 26.62
N TRP A 15 1.78 7.45 27.32
CA TRP A 15 2.07 6.24 28.11
C TRP A 15 2.35 4.96 27.30
N GLN A 16 2.51 5.08 26.00
CA GLN A 16 2.94 4.02 25.09
C GLN A 16 4.08 4.54 24.21
N THR A 17 4.86 3.62 23.65
CA THR A 17 5.94 3.96 22.71
C THR A 17 5.37 3.91 21.30
N LEU A 18 5.66 4.95 20.52
CA LEU A 18 5.46 4.94 19.07
C LEU A 18 6.71 4.38 18.42
N ILE A 19 6.54 3.38 17.55
CA ILE A 19 7.62 2.78 16.77
C ILE A 19 7.31 2.98 15.29
N GLU A 20 8.20 3.66 14.60
CA GLU A 20 8.13 3.92 13.16
C GLU A 20 9.30 3.25 12.44
N ALA A 21 9.02 2.74 11.24
CA ALA A 21 10.00 2.18 10.32
C ALA A 21 9.68 2.64 8.89
N SER A 22 10.72 2.85 8.09
CA SER A 22 10.60 3.17 6.66
C SER A 22 11.60 2.35 5.86
N VAL A 23 11.19 1.91 4.67
CA VAL A 23 12.04 1.14 3.76
C VAL A 23 11.76 1.53 2.31
N ASP A 24 12.80 1.48 1.49
CA ASP A 24 12.74 1.61 0.04
C ASP A 24 12.90 0.23 -0.58
N VAL A 25 11.90 -0.21 -1.34
CA VAL A 25 11.89 -1.56 -1.91
C VAL A 25 11.44 -1.49 -3.36
N LYS A 26 12.11 -2.27 -4.20
CA LYS A 26 11.74 -2.47 -5.59
C LYS A 26 10.82 -3.68 -5.71
N THR A 27 9.70 -3.54 -6.40
CA THR A 27 8.78 -4.63 -6.75
C THR A 27 9.26 -5.37 -7.99
N THR A 28 8.64 -6.52 -8.30
CA THR A 28 9.01 -7.37 -9.44
C THR A 28 8.79 -6.70 -10.80
N ASP A 29 7.75 -5.88 -10.91
CA ASP A 29 7.39 -5.06 -12.08
C ASP A 29 8.19 -3.75 -12.20
N GLY A 30 9.13 -3.51 -11.30
CA GLY A 30 10.11 -2.43 -11.43
C GLY A 30 9.69 -1.09 -10.81
N PHE A 31 8.58 -1.02 -10.07
CA PHE A 31 8.28 0.13 -9.24
C PHE A 31 9.24 0.20 -8.04
N LEU A 32 9.69 1.40 -7.71
CA LEU A 32 10.44 1.66 -6.48
C LEU A 32 9.50 2.35 -5.50
N LEU A 33 9.20 1.69 -4.39
CA LEU A 33 8.24 2.14 -3.38
C LEU A 33 8.97 2.50 -2.09
N ARG A 34 8.56 3.61 -1.46
CA ARG A 34 8.92 3.95 -0.07
C ARG A 34 7.72 3.74 0.83
N ILE A 35 7.88 2.84 1.80
CA ILE A 35 6.78 2.39 2.65
C ILE A 35 7.09 2.75 4.10
N PHE A 36 6.09 3.32 4.77
CA PHE A 36 6.16 3.75 6.15
C PHE A 36 5.22 2.86 6.97
N CYS A 37 5.74 2.22 8.00
CA CYS A 37 4.95 1.47 8.97
C CYS A 37 4.99 2.18 10.32
N ILE A 38 3.86 2.15 11.01
CA ILE A 38 3.69 2.66 12.36
C ILE A 38 3.15 1.53 13.24
N GLY A 39 3.59 1.49 14.50
CA GLY A 39 3.07 0.58 15.50
C GLY A 39 3.21 1.18 16.90
N PHE A 40 2.38 0.70 17.83
CA PHE A 40 2.39 1.16 19.21
C PHE A 40 2.57 -0.01 20.17
N THR A 41 3.20 0.25 21.30
CA THR A 41 3.31 -0.77 22.35
C THR A 41 1.95 -1.02 23.02
N LYS A 42 1.65 -2.29 23.28
CA LYS A 42 0.44 -2.74 23.96
C LYS A 42 0.72 -2.94 25.44
N LYS A 43 -0.18 -2.42 26.28
CA LYS A 43 -0.17 -2.68 27.72
C LYS A 43 -0.69 -4.10 27.96
N ALA A 44 0.00 -4.89 28.77
CA ALA A 44 -0.49 -6.21 29.16
C ALA A 44 -1.71 -6.09 30.10
N ALA A 45 -2.64 -7.06 30.02
CA ALA A 45 -3.90 -6.99 30.75
C ALA A 45 -3.73 -6.90 32.28
N HIS A 46 -2.75 -7.63 32.84
CA HIS A 46 -2.45 -7.66 34.27
C HIS A 46 -1.42 -6.61 34.71
N GLN A 47 -1.05 -5.66 33.83
CA GLN A 47 -0.02 -4.68 34.13
C GLN A 47 -0.60 -3.53 35.00
N VAL A 48 -0.09 -3.41 36.23
CA VAL A 48 -0.49 -2.33 37.16
C VAL A 48 0.03 -0.97 36.70
N LYS A 49 1.27 -0.91 36.20
CA LYS A 49 1.88 0.34 35.69
C LYS A 49 1.04 0.94 34.55
N LYS A 50 0.84 2.26 34.58
CA LYS A 50 0.14 2.99 33.51
C LYS A 50 0.92 3.00 32.19
N THR A 51 2.25 2.92 32.26
CA THR A 51 3.16 3.07 31.12
C THR A 51 3.58 1.73 30.52
N CYS A 52 3.55 1.59 29.20
CA CYS A 52 4.10 0.47 28.43
C CYS A 52 5.26 0.93 27.53
N TYR A 53 6.30 1.51 28.12
CA TYR A 53 7.47 1.94 27.35
C TYR A 53 8.39 0.77 27.02
N ALA A 54 8.81 0.67 25.76
CA ALA A 54 9.81 -0.29 25.31
C ALA A 54 11.21 0.30 25.52
N GLN A 55 12.18 -0.54 25.87
CA GLN A 55 13.56 -0.12 25.96
C GLN A 55 14.14 0.20 24.57
N HIS A 56 15.17 1.05 24.52
CA HIS A 56 15.78 1.46 23.25
C HIS A 56 16.33 0.28 22.42
N SER A 57 16.88 -0.74 23.09
CA SER A 57 17.32 -2.00 22.47
C SER A 57 16.16 -2.75 21.79
N GLN A 58 15.02 -2.85 22.47
CA GLN A 58 13.81 -3.49 21.95
C GLN A 58 13.25 -2.71 20.74
N ILE A 59 13.23 -1.38 20.81
CA ILE A 59 12.78 -0.53 19.69
C ILE A 59 13.64 -0.76 18.44
N LYS A 60 14.96 -0.84 18.59
CA LYS A 60 15.88 -1.15 17.48
C LYS A 60 15.60 -2.53 16.87
N LEU A 61 15.37 -3.53 17.71
CA LEU A 61 15.08 -4.89 17.25
C LEU A 61 13.74 -4.98 16.53
N ILE A 62 12.69 -4.33 17.05
CA ILE A 62 11.38 -4.25 16.41
C ILE A 62 11.49 -3.55 15.06
N ARG A 63 12.19 -2.41 14.96
CA ARG A 63 12.41 -1.72 13.68
C ARG A 63 13.11 -2.61 12.65
N LYS A 64 14.10 -3.39 13.08
CA LYS A 64 14.78 -4.35 12.19
C LYS A 64 13.80 -5.39 11.64
N LYS A 65 12.92 -5.94 12.49
CA LYS A 65 11.90 -6.92 12.08
C LYS A 65 10.81 -6.32 11.19
N MET A 66 10.38 -5.09 11.45
CA MET A 66 9.44 -4.36 10.59
C MET A 66 10.00 -4.21 9.16
N VAL A 67 11.26 -3.76 9.05
CA VAL A 67 11.93 -3.59 7.76
C VAL A 67 12.11 -4.93 7.03
N GLU A 68 12.54 -5.98 7.74
CA GLU A 68 12.74 -7.32 7.18
C GLU A 68 11.46 -7.88 6.55
N ILE A 69 10.33 -7.81 7.28
CA ILE A 69 9.04 -8.32 6.79
C ILE A 69 8.54 -7.49 5.61
N MET A 70 8.61 -6.16 5.71
CA MET A 70 8.20 -5.27 4.62
C MET A 70 9.02 -5.53 3.35
N GLN A 71 10.34 -5.67 3.47
CA GLN A 71 11.19 -5.95 2.32
C GLN A 71 10.87 -7.31 1.69
N ARG A 72 10.74 -8.36 2.50
CA ARG A 72 10.40 -9.71 2.02
C ARG A 72 9.08 -9.75 1.25
N GLU A 73 8.04 -9.09 1.76
CA GLU A 73 6.70 -9.17 1.16
C GLU A 73 6.53 -8.34 -0.11
N ILE A 74 7.35 -7.30 -0.29
CA ILE A 74 7.23 -6.39 -1.44
C ILE A 74 8.22 -6.75 -2.54
N SER A 75 9.42 -7.24 -2.19
CA SER A 75 10.40 -7.69 -3.20
C SER A 75 9.93 -8.91 -4.01
N SER A 76 9.04 -9.73 -3.44
CA SER A 76 8.51 -10.93 -4.09
C SER A 76 7.20 -10.71 -4.86
N SER A 77 6.61 -9.51 -4.79
CA SER A 77 5.27 -9.24 -5.31
C SER A 77 5.27 -8.16 -6.39
N ASP A 78 4.28 -8.23 -7.28
CA ASP A 78 3.96 -7.16 -8.23
C ASP A 78 3.07 -6.08 -7.57
N ILE A 79 2.86 -4.96 -8.26
CA ILE A 79 2.08 -3.85 -7.69
C ILE A 79 0.65 -4.27 -7.32
N THR A 80 0.02 -5.15 -8.10
CA THR A 80 -1.34 -5.64 -7.88
C THR A 80 -1.44 -6.47 -6.61
N GLN A 81 -0.49 -7.39 -6.40
CA GLN A 81 -0.39 -8.16 -5.17
C GLN A 81 -0.08 -7.27 -3.96
N VAL A 82 0.82 -6.30 -4.10
CA VAL A 82 1.11 -5.34 -3.02
C VAL A 82 -0.14 -4.58 -2.61
N ILE A 83 -0.95 -4.11 -3.57
CA ILE A 83 -2.23 -3.44 -3.30
C ILE A 83 -3.21 -4.39 -2.58
N ASN A 84 -3.30 -5.65 -3.00
CA ASN A 84 -4.18 -6.62 -2.34
C ASN A 84 -3.73 -6.94 -0.90
N LYS A 85 -2.42 -7.04 -0.64
CA LYS A 85 -1.86 -7.16 0.72
C LYS A 85 -2.18 -5.93 1.58
N LEU A 86 -2.14 -4.72 0.99
CA LEU A 86 -2.47 -3.47 1.67
C LEU A 86 -3.97 -3.34 2.00
N LYS A 87 -4.88 -3.81 1.13
CA LYS A 87 -6.33 -3.76 1.36
C LYS A 87 -6.75 -4.51 2.63
N VAL A 88 -6.14 -5.67 2.88
CA VAL A 88 -6.46 -6.54 4.03
C VAL A 88 -5.56 -6.22 5.24
N ASP A 89 -4.56 -5.36 5.07
CA ASP A 89 -3.50 -5.06 6.03
C ASP A 89 -2.79 -6.32 6.56
N SER A 90 -2.45 -7.24 5.65
CA SER A 90 -1.79 -8.51 6.02
C SER A 90 -0.39 -8.27 6.61
N MET A 91 0.35 -7.31 6.03
CA MET A 91 1.70 -6.96 6.48
C MET A 91 1.71 -6.43 7.92
N GLY A 92 0.74 -5.59 8.30
CA GLY A 92 0.64 -5.07 9.68
C GLY A 92 0.44 -6.20 10.69
N ARG A 93 -0.45 -7.16 10.39
CA ARG A 93 -0.72 -8.33 11.24
C ARG A 93 0.48 -9.26 11.37
N ASP A 94 1.23 -9.48 10.29
CA ASP A 94 2.41 -10.32 10.33
C ASP A 94 3.53 -9.70 11.17
N ILE A 95 3.71 -8.38 11.07
CA ILE A 95 4.62 -7.64 11.94
C ILE A 95 4.20 -7.76 13.40
N GLU A 96 2.91 -7.61 13.72
CA GLU A 96 2.40 -7.74 15.10
C GLU A 96 2.73 -9.12 15.69
N LYS A 97 2.46 -10.20 14.94
CA LYS A 97 2.74 -11.57 15.36
C LYS A 97 4.22 -11.81 15.64
N VAL A 98 5.11 -11.37 14.75
CA VAL A 98 6.56 -11.59 14.90
C VAL A 98 7.13 -10.75 16.05
N CYS A 99 6.69 -9.50 16.16
CA CYS A 99 7.17 -8.57 17.19
C CYS A 99 6.67 -8.93 18.60
N GLN A 100 5.59 -9.71 18.71
CA GLN A 100 5.05 -10.19 19.99
C GLN A 100 6.09 -10.88 20.87
N SER A 101 7.09 -11.54 20.27
CA SER A 101 8.21 -12.19 20.97
C SER A 101 9.17 -11.21 21.66
N ILE A 102 9.26 -9.97 21.18
CA ILE A 102 10.16 -8.93 21.70
C ILE A 102 9.40 -8.03 22.69
N TYR A 103 8.27 -7.50 22.24
CA TYR A 103 7.38 -6.66 23.02
C TYR A 103 5.97 -6.71 22.43
N PRO A 104 4.91 -6.83 23.23
CA PRO A 104 3.55 -6.85 22.71
C PRO A 104 3.19 -5.53 22.01
N MET A 105 2.75 -5.61 20.76
CA MET A 105 2.39 -4.45 19.93
C MET A 105 0.87 -4.39 19.72
N LYS A 106 0.37 -3.23 19.30
CA LYS A 106 -1.00 -3.01 18.83
C LYS A 106 -1.00 -1.92 17.76
N ASP A 107 -2.11 -1.84 17.02
CA ASP A 107 -2.33 -0.81 16.00
C ASP A 107 -1.14 -0.70 15.02
N VAL A 108 -0.64 -1.85 14.58
CA VAL A 108 0.44 -1.93 13.59
C VAL A 108 -0.18 -1.86 12.20
N MET A 109 0.22 -0.87 11.42
CA MET A 109 -0.32 -0.67 10.07
C MET A 109 0.70 0.02 9.17
N ILE A 110 0.49 -0.10 7.86
CA ILE A 110 1.23 0.70 6.88
C ILE A 110 0.61 2.09 6.82
N ARG A 111 1.35 3.09 7.29
CA ARG A 111 0.91 4.48 7.34
C ARG A 111 0.81 5.07 5.94
N LYS A 112 1.88 4.92 5.15
CA LYS A 112 2.04 5.61 3.87
C LYS A 112 2.84 4.79 2.91
N VAL A 113 2.42 4.79 1.65
CA VAL A 113 3.16 4.23 0.51
C VAL A 113 3.35 5.33 -0.52
N LYS A 114 4.62 5.64 -0.82
CA LYS A 114 5.03 6.57 -1.87
C LYS A 114 5.64 5.79 -3.02
N VAL A 115 5.27 6.12 -4.25
CA VAL A 115 5.99 5.67 -5.45
C VAL A 115 7.13 6.65 -5.67
N LEU A 116 8.37 6.16 -5.64
CA LEU A 116 9.57 6.95 -5.91
C LEU A 116 9.95 6.91 -7.38
N LYS A 117 9.84 5.73 -8.00
CA LYS A 117 10.12 5.55 -9.43
C LYS A 117 9.11 4.61 -10.03
N SER A 118 8.56 5.01 -11.16
CA SER A 118 7.71 4.16 -12.00
C SER A 118 8.55 3.52 -13.11
N PRO A 119 8.24 2.29 -13.52
CA PRO A 119 8.82 1.69 -14.73
C PRO A 119 8.39 2.50 -15.97
N LYS A 120 9.01 2.20 -17.13
CA LYS A 120 8.58 2.79 -18.40
C LYS A 120 7.12 2.41 -18.65
N PHE A 121 6.35 3.37 -19.16
CA PHE A 121 4.94 3.16 -19.45
C PHE A 121 4.77 2.09 -20.53
N ASP A 122 3.93 1.11 -20.25
CA ASP A 122 3.59 0.01 -21.16
C ASP A 122 2.07 -0.12 -21.23
N ILE A 123 1.54 0.06 -22.45
CA ILE A 123 0.10 -0.01 -22.73
C ILE A 123 -0.40 -1.44 -22.47
N GLY A 124 0.39 -2.47 -22.78
CA GLY A 124 -0.02 -3.87 -22.55
C GLY A 124 -0.24 -4.16 -21.08
N ARG A 125 0.70 -3.73 -20.22
CA ARG A 125 0.59 -3.88 -18.76
C ARG A 125 -0.56 -3.06 -18.18
N LEU A 126 -0.86 -1.90 -18.75
CA LEU A 126 -1.99 -1.08 -18.34
C LEU A 126 -3.33 -1.76 -18.68
N MET A 127 -3.50 -2.25 -19.90
CA MET A 127 -4.73 -2.92 -20.33
C MET A 127 -5.02 -4.19 -19.51
N GLU A 128 -3.97 -4.92 -19.10
CA GLU A 128 -4.09 -6.05 -18.19
C GLU A 128 -4.65 -5.64 -16.82
N LEU A 129 -4.22 -4.48 -16.29
CA LEU A 129 -4.67 -3.95 -15.00
C LEU A 129 -6.10 -3.39 -15.04
N HIS A 130 -6.52 -2.81 -16.17
CA HIS A 130 -7.84 -2.19 -16.33
C HIS A 130 -8.95 -3.17 -16.74
N GLY A 131 -8.63 -4.43 -17.05
CA GLY A 131 -9.63 -5.50 -17.13
C GLY A 131 -10.58 -5.44 -18.33
N GLU A 132 -10.33 -4.61 -19.34
CA GLU A 132 -11.08 -4.64 -20.62
C GLU A 132 -10.87 -5.95 -21.41
N GLY A 133 -10.02 -6.87 -20.92
CA GLY A 133 -9.80 -8.20 -21.49
C GLY A 133 -10.67 -9.34 -20.93
N LYS A 134 -11.65 -9.08 -20.05
CA LYS A 134 -12.56 -10.13 -19.52
C LYS A 134 -14.06 -9.84 -19.69
N GLY A 135 -14.43 -8.97 -20.64
CA GLY A 135 -15.83 -8.60 -20.86
C GLY A 135 -16.22 -8.20 -22.29
N ALA A 136 -15.35 -8.38 -23.29
CA ALA A 136 -15.68 -8.11 -24.70
C ALA A 136 -15.35 -9.32 -25.59
N ALA A 137 -15.90 -10.48 -25.25
CA ALA A 137 -16.00 -11.60 -26.19
C ALA A 137 -17.19 -11.35 -27.14
N SER A 138 -17.08 -10.32 -27.98
CA SER A 138 -17.92 -10.13 -29.18
C SER A 138 -17.33 -9.11 -30.16
N ALA A 139 -16.03 -9.18 -30.46
CA ALA A 139 -15.51 -8.71 -31.74
C ALA A 139 -14.18 -9.40 -32.03
N ALA A 140 -14.12 -10.08 -33.19
CA ALA A 140 -12.96 -10.78 -33.71
C ALA A 140 -11.70 -9.89 -33.81
N PRO A 141 -10.48 -10.47 -33.78
CA PRO A 141 -9.24 -9.70 -33.87
C PRO A 141 -9.11 -9.13 -35.29
N LYS A 142 -9.27 -7.82 -35.47
CA LYS A 142 -8.80 -7.13 -36.67
C LYS A 142 -7.30 -6.85 -36.53
N GLN A 143 -6.54 -7.33 -37.51
CA GLN A 143 -5.12 -7.05 -37.67
C GLN A 143 -4.86 -5.54 -37.56
N ILE A 144 -3.92 -5.17 -36.68
CA ILE A 144 -3.47 -3.79 -36.51
C ILE A 144 -2.51 -3.49 -37.67
N GLY A 145 -3.04 -2.87 -38.71
CA GLY A 145 -2.27 -2.05 -39.64
C GLY A 145 -2.31 -0.60 -39.18
N GLU A 146 -1.20 0.12 -39.38
CA GLU A 146 -1.06 1.56 -39.13
C GLU A 146 -2.21 2.36 -39.73
N GLU A 147 -3.17 2.79 -38.92
CA GLU A 147 -3.94 4.02 -39.08
C GLU A 147 -4.89 4.17 -37.88
N GLY A 148 -4.93 5.35 -37.28
CA GLY A 148 -5.73 5.63 -36.09
C GLY A 148 -7.21 5.33 -36.30
N VAL A 149 -7.84 4.69 -35.32
CA VAL A 149 -9.28 4.37 -35.35
C VAL A 149 -10.08 5.67 -35.40
N LYS A 150 -10.71 5.95 -36.54
CA LYS A 150 -11.77 6.95 -36.64
C LYS A 150 -13.01 6.41 -35.93
N ILE A 151 -13.42 7.08 -34.86
CA ILE A 151 -14.72 6.89 -34.24
C ILE A 151 -15.70 7.74 -35.03
N ASP A 152 -16.61 7.12 -35.77
CA ASP A 152 -17.69 7.84 -36.45
C ASP A 152 -18.64 8.41 -35.39
N ARG A 153 -18.53 9.71 -35.17
CA ARG A 153 -19.43 10.48 -34.31
C ARG A 153 -20.71 10.74 -35.11
N PRO A 154 -21.88 10.22 -34.69
CA PRO A 154 -23.12 10.45 -35.42
C PRO A 154 -23.43 11.95 -35.50
N GLU A 155 -23.81 12.43 -36.69
CA GLU A 155 -24.10 13.84 -36.94
C GLU A 155 -25.19 14.34 -35.97
N GLY A 156 -24.86 15.37 -35.18
CA GLY A 156 -25.79 16.01 -34.24
C GLY A 156 -25.48 15.88 -32.75
N TYR A 157 -24.38 15.23 -32.34
CA TYR A 157 -23.98 15.22 -30.92
C TYR A 157 -23.22 16.50 -30.53
N GLU A 158 -23.92 17.49 -30.01
CA GLU A 158 -23.34 18.59 -29.25
C GLU A 158 -23.15 18.17 -27.78
N PRO A 159 -21.92 18.28 -27.22
CA PRO A 159 -21.69 17.98 -25.82
C PRO A 159 -22.39 19.04 -24.95
N PRO A 160 -23.02 18.64 -23.84
CA PRO A 160 -23.70 19.58 -22.95
C PRO A 160 -22.70 20.59 -22.38
N VAL A 161 -23.03 21.88 -22.49
CA VAL A 161 -22.28 22.97 -21.89
C VAL A 161 -22.39 22.85 -20.37
N LEU A 162 -21.28 22.56 -19.71
CA LEU A 162 -21.23 22.55 -18.25
C LEU A 162 -21.31 24.01 -17.77
N GLU A 163 -22.41 24.37 -17.11
CA GLU A 163 -22.47 25.62 -16.35
C GLU A 163 -21.43 25.55 -15.22
N ALA A 164 -20.51 26.51 -15.22
CA ALA A 164 -19.51 26.64 -14.19
C ALA A 164 -20.19 26.92 -12.84
N VAL A 165 -19.93 26.06 -11.84
CA VAL A 165 -20.16 26.34 -10.42
C VAL A 165 -18.82 26.40 -9.72
#